data_AF-A0A6U3NNR7-F1
#
_entry.id   AF-A0A6U3NNR7-F1
#
_cell.length_a   1.000
_cell.length_b   1.000
_cell.length_c   1.000
_cell.angle_alpha   90.00
_cell.angle_beta   90.00
_cell.angle_gamma   90.00
#
_symmetry.space_group_name_H-M   'P 1'
#
loop_
_entity.id
_entity.type
_entity.pdbx_description
1 polymer ?
#
loop_
_entity_poly.entity_id
_entity_poly.type
_entity_poly.pdbx_seq_one_letter_code
_entity_poly.pdbx_strand_id
1 'polypeptide(L)'
;MKLSNIIVCVASWAMTAPVSGFTAMSPAMVTKSRVSRVSLMAEKKDVPFFAADLDEAEVDLNELTEEEEVELAVQAEMKKTRIVSNLRNANGVDYAPWMGISADDETKIRQLMKEKTAARRAREEQERSVSGNLYFDSQAQELSGTGLNYKVIDGQVELEWATKQERNTAGFIVKRRPAKTEEFTTLASYEDWGPLSSQGADGGIYRYLDETVSPGGWVYRITECDASGNNADLCQCLVDVQTEEEQRGAIIAGVGFAVFAIAAVVAGIALDPMGGY
;
A
#
# COMPACT_ATOMS: atom_id res chain seq x y z
N MET A 1 -39.00 -33.62 -34.17
CA MET A 1 -39.02 -35.07 -34.51
C MET A 1 -37.62 -35.40 -35.03
N LYS A 2 -36.78 -36.29 -34.52
CA LYS A 2 -36.75 -37.36 -33.49
C LYS A 2 -35.26 -37.43 -33.09
N LEU A 3 -34.85 -37.15 -31.85
CA LEU A 3 -34.54 -38.13 -30.79
C LEU A 3 -34.30 -39.56 -31.29
N SER A 4 -33.12 -40.13 -31.01
CA SER A 4 -32.91 -41.24 -30.04
C SER A 4 -31.66 -42.10 -30.33
N ASN A 5 -31.17 -42.73 -29.24
CA ASN A 5 -30.28 -43.90 -29.08
C ASN A 5 -28.80 -43.56 -28.81
N ILE A 6 -28.29 -43.47 -27.57
CA ILE A 6 -28.35 -44.30 -26.32
C ILE A 6 -27.48 -45.58 -26.39
N ILE A 7 -26.74 -45.85 -25.28
CA ILE A 7 -26.25 -47.16 -24.72
C ILE A 7 -24.75 -47.45 -25.03
N VAL A 8 -23.80 -47.75 -24.10
CA VAL A 8 -23.83 -48.12 -22.65
C VAL A 8 -22.41 -48.21 -22.03
N CYS A 9 -22.34 -48.05 -20.70
CA CYS A 9 -21.41 -48.58 -19.66
C CYS A 9 -19.88 -48.48 -19.84
N VAL A 10 -19.08 -48.27 -18.79
CA VAL A 10 -18.92 -49.14 -17.61
C VAL A 10 -18.46 -48.35 -16.37
N ALA A 11 -19.11 -48.64 -15.25
CA ALA A 11 -18.71 -48.26 -13.90
C ALA A 11 -17.49 -49.07 -13.45
N SER A 12 -16.56 -48.45 -12.72
CA SER A 12 -15.64 -49.20 -11.86
C SER A 12 -15.53 -48.50 -10.50
N TRP A 13 -16.08 -49.17 -9.50
CA TRP A 13 -15.86 -48.96 -8.08
C TRP A 13 -14.52 -49.56 -7.68
N ALA A 14 -13.77 -48.86 -6.82
CA ALA A 14 -12.86 -49.51 -5.89
C ALA A 14 -12.84 -48.72 -4.56
N MET A 15 -13.71 -49.14 -3.66
CA MET A 15 -13.50 -49.01 -2.21
C MET A 15 -12.30 -49.87 -1.82
N THR A 16 -11.35 -49.33 -1.06
CA THR A 16 -10.49 -50.13 -0.16
C THR A 16 -9.88 -49.23 0.93
N ALA A 17 -10.57 -49.14 2.06
CA ALA A 17 -9.95 -49.23 3.39
C ALA A 17 -10.20 -50.70 3.86
N PRO A 18 -9.50 -51.30 4.83
CA PRO A 18 -8.95 -50.68 6.05
C PRO A 18 -7.57 -51.23 6.48
N VAL A 19 -7.03 -50.76 7.61
CA VAL A 19 -6.67 -51.59 8.77
C VAL A 19 -6.05 -50.69 9.85
N SER A 20 -6.74 -50.73 10.98
CA SER A 20 -6.39 -50.30 12.32
C SER A 20 -5.06 -50.85 12.85
N GLY A 21 -4.39 -50.08 13.71
CA GLY A 21 -3.54 -50.70 14.73
C GLY A 21 -2.72 -49.72 15.56
N PHE A 22 -3.16 -49.51 16.80
CA PHE A 22 -2.33 -49.38 18.00
C PHE A 22 -1.25 -48.27 18.00
N THR A 23 -1.27 -47.29 18.91
CA THR A 23 -1.10 -47.51 20.35
C THR A 23 -1.39 -46.21 21.10
N ALA A 24 -2.15 -46.35 22.19
CA ALA A 24 -2.38 -45.32 23.18
C ALA A 24 -1.09 -44.86 23.87
N MET A 25 -0.91 -43.56 24.08
CA MET A 25 -0.17 -43.04 25.24
C MET A 25 -0.55 -41.58 25.48
N SER A 26 -1.47 -41.40 26.42
CA SER A 26 -1.57 -40.24 27.32
C SER A 26 -1.70 -40.85 28.73
N PRO A 27 -1.31 -40.20 29.84
CA PRO A 27 -0.79 -38.85 30.00
C PRO A 27 0.51 -38.81 30.83
N ALA A 28 1.46 -37.93 30.50
CA ALA A 28 2.51 -37.56 31.45
C ALA A 28 1.91 -36.58 32.46
N MET A 29 1.71 -37.07 33.68
CA MET A 29 1.48 -36.29 34.90
C MET A 29 2.47 -35.11 34.96
N VAL A 30 1.96 -33.90 34.83
CA VAL A 30 2.59 -32.73 35.45
C VAL A 30 1.85 -32.44 36.74
N THR A 31 2.62 -32.53 37.80
CA THR A 31 2.29 -32.47 39.20
C THR A 31 1.55 -31.18 39.55
N LYS A 32 0.40 -31.31 40.22
CA LYS A 32 -0.22 -30.23 41.00
C LYS A 32 0.79 -29.73 42.03
N SER A 33 1.48 -28.62 41.75
CA SER A 33 2.06 -27.80 42.80
C SER A 33 1.03 -26.75 43.21
N ARG A 34 0.46 -26.98 44.38
CA ARG A 34 -0.41 -26.08 45.12
C ARG A 34 0.50 -24.99 45.70
N VAL A 35 0.75 -23.93 44.93
CA VAL A 35 1.39 -22.73 45.48
C VAL A 35 0.31 -21.79 45.97
N SER A 36 0.37 -21.63 47.28
CA SER A 36 -0.35 -20.73 48.17
C SER A 36 -0.76 -19.41 47.53
N ARG A 37 -2.03 -19.09 47.72
CA ARG A 37 -2.65 -17.79 47.51
C ARG A 37 -1.99 -16.78 48.48
N VAL A 38 -0.82 -16.26 48.11
CA VAL A 38 -0.23 -15.09 48.76
C VAL A 38 -0.78 -13.87 48.04
N SER A 39 -1.62 -13.16 48.77
CA SER A 39 -2.07 -11.80 48.49
C SER A 39 -0.86 -10.89 48.25
N LEU A 40 -0.44 -10.77 46.99
CA LEU A 40 0.43 -9.68 46.56
C LEU A 40 -0.46 -8.44 46.43
N MET A 41 -0.49 -7.70 47.54
CA MET A 41 -0.77 -6.28 47.56
C MET A 41 -0.10 -5.65 46.33
N ALA A 42 -0.89 -4.91 45.55
CA ALA A 42 -0.40 -4.03 44.51
C ALA A 42 0.70 -3.14 45.11
N GLU A 43 1.94 -3.51 44.84
CA GLU A 43 3.10 -2.67 45.06
C GLU A 43 2.93 -1.49 44.11
N LYS A 44 2.40 -0.38 44.65
CA LYS A 44 2.46 0.92 44.03
C LYS A 44 3.94 1.16 43.70
N LYS A 45 4.30 0.98 42.43
CA LYS A 45 5.51 1.58 41.89
C LYS A 45 5.40 3.06 42.21
N ASP A 46 6.34 3.59 42.99
CA ASP A 46 6.58 5.02 43.12
C ASP A 46 6.98 5.52 41.73
N VAL A 47 5.97 5.78 40.90
CA VAL A 47 6.09 6.64 39.75
C VAL A 47 6.33 8.05 40.29
N PRO A 48 7.37 8.77 39.81
CA PRO A 48 7.56 10.15 40.20
C PRO A 48 6.27 10.91 39.96
N PHE A 49 5.95 11.87 40.83
CA PHE A 49 4.73 12.70 40.84
C PHE A 49 4.33 13.29 39.46
N PHE A 50 5.26 13.36 38.51
CA PHE A 50 5.01 13.76 37.12
C PHE A 50 4.33 12.69 36.23
N ALA A 51 4.16 11.45 36.70
CA ALA A 51 3.68 10.31 35.92
C ALA A 51 2.40 9.65 36.47
N ALA A 52 1.73 10.28 37.45
CA ALA A 52 0.45 9.80 37.96
C ALA A 52 -0.72 10.48 37.25
N ASP A 53 -1.44 9.67 36.46
CA ASP A 53 -2.80 9.85 35.94
C ASP A 53 -3.12 11.15 35.19
N LEU A 54 -2.76 11.16 33.91
CA LEU A 54 -3.75 11.48 32.88
C LEU A 54 -4.22 10.13 32.33
N ASP A 55 -5.36 9.66 32.81
CA ASP A 55 -6.21 8.73 32.05
C ASP A 55 -6.63 9.46 30.77
N GLU A 56 -5.73 9.49 29.79
CA GLU A 56 -6.07 9.72 28.39
C GLU A 56 -6.86 8.50 27.99
N ALA A 57 -8.19 8.63 27.96
CA ALA A 57 -8.96 7.77 27.08
C ALA A 57 -8.29 7.91 25.71
N GLU A 58 -7.63 6.84 25.25
CA GLU A 58 -7.19 6.66 23.87
C GLU A 58 -8.46 6.65 23.01
N VAL A 59 -9.07 7.81 22.83
CA VAL A 59 -10.12 8.00 21.85
C VAL A 59 -9.37 8.08 20.54
N ASP A 60 -9.61 7.10 19.68
CA ASP A 60 -9.04 7.03 18.34
C ASP A 60 -9.38 8.34 17.63
N LEU A 61 -8.39 9.23 17.49
CA LEU A 61 -8.55 10.58 16.94
C LEU A 61 -9.07 10.57 15.50
N ASN A 62 -9.09 9.40 14.87
CA ASN A 62 -9.54 9.17 13.51
C ASN A 62 -11.07 9.04 13.38
N GLU A 63 -11.81 8.79 14.45
CA GLU A 63 -13.29 8.65 14.42
C GLU A 63 -14.04 9.92 14.86
N LEU A 64 -13.33 10.91 15.42
CA LEU A 64 -13.90 12.17 15.90
C LEU A 64 -14.06 13.17 14.76
N THR A 65 -15.14 13.95 14.81
CA THR A 65 -15.32 15.09 13.90
C THR A 65 -14.30 16.20 14.20
N GLU A 66 -13.96 17.05 13.22
CA GLU A 66 -12.91 18.08 13.41
C GLU A 66 -13.18 18.99 14.59
N GLU A 67 -14.46 19.25 14.87
CA GLU A 67 -14.89 20.15 15.94
C GLU A 67 -14.75 19.49 17.32
N GLU A 68 -15.11 18.21 17.45
CA GLU A 68 -14.99 17.47 18.71
C GLU A 68 -13.53 17.24 19.12
N GLU A 69 -12.65 16.98 18.15
CA GLU A 69 -11.21 16.84 18.41
C GLU A 69 -10.60 18.17 18.89
N VAL A 70 -10.93 19.27 18.21
CA VAL A 70 -10.45 20.61 18.58
C VAL A 70 -10.95 20.99 19.96
N GLU A 71 -12.20 20.65 20.31
CA GLU A 71 -12.75 20.93 21.63
C GLU A 71 -12.09 20.09 22.74
N LEU A 72 -11.85 18.80 22.51
CA LEU A 72 -11.11 17.95 23.47
C LEU A 72 -9.68 18.46 23.68
N ALA A 73 -9.01 18.86 22.61
CA ALA A 73 -7.65 19.37 22.67
C ALA A 73 -7.58 20.75 23.37
N VAL A 74 -8.56 21.62 23.13
CA VAL A 74 -8.72 22.90 23.85
C VAL A 74 -9.03 22.64 25.32
N GLN A 75 -9.92 21.70 25.64
CA GLN A 75 -10.23 21.34 27.03
C GLN A 75 -9.00 20.75 27.76
N ALA A 76 -8.18 19.94 27.08
CA ALA A 76 -6.94 19.42 27.63
C ALA A 76 -5.93 20.54 27.91
N GLU A 77 -5.79 21.51 27.00
CA GLU A 77 -4.92 22.67 27.17
C GLU A 77 -5.39 23.58 28.32
N MET A 78 -6.71 23.77 28.43
CA MET A 78 -7.33 24.52 29.53
C MET A 78 -7.14 23.80 30.87
N LYS A 79 -7.23 22.47 30.91
CA LYS A 79 -6.93 21.66 32.11
C LYS A 79 -5.47 21.78 32.51
N LYS A 80 -4.52 21.68 31.55
CA LYS A 80 -3.08 21.86 31.81
C LYS A 80 -2.79 23.25 32.38
N THR A 81 -3.34 24.29 31.77
CA THR A 81 -3.14 25.67 32.21
C THR A 81 -3.78 25.93 33.58
N ARG A 82 -4.93 25.29 33.87
CA ARG A 82 -5.59 25.34 35.18
C ARG A 82 -4.82 24.59 36.28
N ILE A 83 -4.18 23.47 35.96
CA ILE A 83 -3.31 22.74 36.90
C ILE A 83 -2.10 23.61 37.26
N VAL A 84 -1.52 24.30 36.27
CA VAL A 84 -0.40 25.24 36.46
C VAL A 84 -0.82 26.47 37.27
N SER A 85 -2.06 26.95 37.13
CA SER A 85 -2.56 28.07 37.93
C SER A 85 -2.99 27.70 39.36
N ASN A 86 -3.28 26.42 39.63
CA ASN A 86 -3.66 25.92 40.97
C ASN A 86 -2.47 25.68 41.92
N LEU A 87 -1.26 26.08 41.52
CA LEU A 87 -0.09 26.15 42.41
C LEU A 87 -0.24 27.34 43.37
N ARG A 88 -0.80 27.07 44.55
CA ARG A 88 -1.02 28.06 45.62
C ARG A 88 0.09 28.04 46.66
N ASN A 89 0.46 29.22 47.16
CA ASN A 89 1.36 29.33 48.31
C ASN A 89 0.63 29.01 49.63
N ALA A 90 1.37 28.85 50.74
CA ALA A 90 0.81 28.56 52.06
C ALA A 90 -0.19 29.63 52.57
N ASN A 91 -0.19 30.82 51.98
CA ASN A 91 -1.10 31.93 52.28
C ASN A 91 -2.34 31.95 51.36
N GLY A 92 -2.53 30.93 50.52
CA GLY A 92 -3.69 30.80 49.64
C GLY A 92 -3.69 31.70 48.40
N VAL A 93 -2.56 32.35 48.09
CA VAL A 93 -2.40 33.18 46.89
C VAL A 93 -1.78 32.35 45.76
N ASP A 94 -2.36 32.45 44.57
CA ASP A 94 -1.87 31.77 43.37
C ASP A 94 -0.46 32.26 43.02
N TYR A 95 0.45 31.34 42.72
CA TYR A 95 1.87 31.66 42.49
C TYR A 95 2.08 32.48 41.19
N ALA A 96 1.14 32.41 40.24
CA ALA A 96 1.20 33.16 38.99
C ALA A 96 -0.17 33.80 38.63
N PRO A 97 -0.57 34.91 39.28
CA PRO A 97 -1.84 35.58 39.00
C PRO A 97 -1.92 36.19 37.58
N TRP A 98 -0.76 36.42 36.96
CA TRP A 98 -0.58 36.93 35.60
C TRP A 98 -0.75 35.85 34.52
N MET A 99 -0.93 34.58 34.91
CA MET A 99 -1.24 33.45 34.02
C MET A 99 -2.74 33.18 33.89
N GLY A 100 -3.60 34.09 34.38
CA GLY A 100 -5.04 34.01 34.18
C GLY A 100 -5.35 34.13 32.68
N ILE A 101 -5.93 33.09 32.09
CA ILE A 101 -6.32 33.09 30.68
C ILE A 101 -7.42 34.15 30.51
N SER A 102 -7.16 35.14 29.66
CA SER A 102 -8.18 36.10 29.26
C SER A 102 -9.10 35.47 28.19
N ALA A 103 -10.32 35.98 28.03
CA ALA A 103 -11.22 35.52 26.96
C ALA A 103 -10.57 35.64 25.56
N ASP A 104 -9.67 36.59 25.37
CA ASP A 104 -8.90 36.77 24.14
C ASP A 104 -7.85 35.67 23.93
N ASP A 105 -7.33 35.07 25.01
CA ASP A 105 -6.36 33.97 24.92
C ASP A 105 -7.06 32.63 24.65
N GLU A 106 -8.29 32.44 25.15
CA GLU A 106 -9.11 31.26 24.81
C GLU A 106 -9.42 31.19 23.31
N THR A 107 -9.71 32.32 22.68
CA THR A 107 -9.98 32.37 21.23
C THR A 107 -8.73 32.09 20.40
N LYS A 108 -7.55 32.59 20.81
CA LYS A 108 -6.26 32.27 20.18
C LYS A 108 -5.90 30.80 20.33
N ILE A 109 -6.14 30.20 21.50
CA ILE A 109 -5.89 28.77 21.73
C ILE A 109 -6.78 27.93 20.81
N ARG A 110 -8.07 28.27 20.66
CA ARG A 110 -8.97 27.59 19.71
C ARG A 110 -8.49 27.71 18.26
N GLN A 111 -8.02 28.89 17.84
CA GLN A 111 -7.49 29.09 16.48
C GLN A 111 -6.21 28.28 16.23
N LEU A 112 -5.26 28.31 17.17
CA LEU A 112 -4.00 27.57 17.08
C LEU A 112 -4.24 26.05 17.04
N MET A 113 -5.19 25.54 17.83
CA MET A 113 -5.52 24.12 17.82
C MET A 113 -6.24 23.72 16.53
N LYS A 114 -7.14 24.56 16.02
CA LYS A 114 -7.78 24.34 14.71
C LYS A 114 -6.74 24.29 13.59
N GLU A 115 -5.78 25.21 13.58
CA GLU A 115 -4.70 25.24 12.59
C GLU A 115 -3.78 24.02 12.72
N LYS A 116 -3.44 23.62 13.95
CA LYS A 116 -2.61 22.44 14.23
C LYS A 116 -3.27 21.14 13.81
N THR A 117 -4.57 20.98 14.11
CA THR A 117 -5.35 19.80 13.69
C THR A 117 -5.51 19.77 12.17
N ALA A 118 -5.78 20.92 11.53
CA ALA A 118 -5.85 21.02 10.07
C ALA A 118 -4.49 20.69 9.40
N ALA A 119 -3.38 21.16 9.95
CA ALA A 119 -2.05 20.88 9.43
C ALA A 119 -1.64 19.41 9.59
N ARG A 120 -2.04 18.75 10.69
CA ARG A 120 -1.82 17.31 10.88
C ARG A 120 -2.58 16.53 9.80
N ARG A 121 -3.85 16.86 9.62
CA ARG A 121 -4.70 16.21 8.61
C ARG A 121 -4.25 16.45 7.18
N ALA A 122 -3.80 17.66 6.86
CA ALA A 122 -3.26 17.97 5.54
C ALA A 122 -2.00 17.16 5.22
N ARG A 123 -1.15 16.86 6.22
CA ARG A 123 0.00 15.96 6.05
C ARG A 123 -0.44 14.51 5.86
N GLU A 124 -1.38 14.04 6.68
CA GLU A 124 -1.94 12.68 6.55
C GLU A 124 -2.64 12.48 5.20
N GLU A 125 -3.35 13.49 4.69
CA GLU A 125 -3.99 13.47 3.37
C GLU A 125 -2.95 13.51 2.23
N GLN A 126 -1.88 14.28 2.39
CA GLN A 126 -0.76 14.26 1.44
C GLN A 126 -0.04 12.90 1.42
N GLU A 127 0.19 12.28 2.57
CA GLU A 127 0.82 10.96 2.66
C GLU A 127 -0.11 9.87 2.09
N ARG A 128 -1.41 9.93 2.43
CA ARG A 128 -2.44 9.00 1.91
C ARG A 128 -2.65 9.17 0.41
N SER A 129 -2.57 10.39 -0.13
CA SER A 129 -2.69 10.61 -1.58
C SER A 129 -1.47 10.07 -2.34
N VAL A 130 -0.26 10.16 -1.77
CA VAL A 130 0.95 9.57 -2.36
C VAL A 130 0.89 8.04 -2.36
N SER A 131 0.34 7.41 -1.31
CA SER A 131 0.16 5.95 -1.25
C SER A 131 -1.14 5.44 -1.91
N GLY A 132 -2.11 6.32 -2.15
CA GLY A 132 -3.48 5.99 -2.59
C GLY A 132 -3.86 6.56 -3.96
N ASN A 133 -2.91 7.10 -4.71
CA ASN A 133 -3.17 7.73 -6.01
C ASN A 133 -3.84 6.79 -7.03
N LEU A 134 -3.63 5.47 -6.89
CA LEU A 134 -4.26 4.46 -7.75
C LEU A 134 -5.79 4.38 -7.55
N TYR A 135 -6.29 4.71 -6.35
CA TYR A 135 -7.72 4.68 -6.02
C TYR A 135 -8.48 5.85 -6.65
N PHE A 136 -7.83 7.00 -6.80
CA PHE A 136 -8.47 8.24 -7.29
C PHE A 136 -8.28 8.47 -8.79
N ASP A 137 -7.18 8.03 -9.39
CA ASP A 137 -6.93 8.21 -10.82
C ASP A 137 -6.23 7.01 -11.45
N SER A 138 -7.01 5.93 -11.62
CA SER A 138 -6.51 4.72 -12.29
C SER A 138 -6.07 5.01 -13.72
N GLN A 139 -6.69 5.97 -14.43
CA GLN A 139 -6.38 6.32 -15.83
C GLN A 139 -5.06 7.09 -15.98
N ALA A 140 -4.81 8.09 -15.13
CA ALA A 140 -3.53 8.82 -15.18
C ALA A 140 -2.35 7.94 -14.76
N GLN A 141 -2.57 6.92 -13.92
CA GLN A 141 -1.53 5.97 -13.59
C GLN A 141 -1.22 4.98 -14.73
N GLU A 142 -2.20 4.60 -15.55
CA GLU A 142 -1.93 3.77 -16.77
C GLU A 142 -0.99 4.49 -17.74
N LEU A 143 -1.08 5.82 -17.80
CA LEU A 143 -0.28 6.67 -18.69
C LEU A 143 1.09 7.05 -18.09
N SER A 144 1.19 7.18 -16.77
CA SER A 144 2.42 7.61 -16.09
C SER A 144 3.35 6.44 -15.72
N GLY A 145 2.83 5.21 -15.63
CA GLY A 145 3.63 4.03 -15.30
C GLY A 145 4.31 4.10 -13.92
N THR A 146 3.80 4.91 -13.00
CA THR A 146 4.44 5.11 -11.70
C THR A 146 4.49 3.81 -10.90
N GLY A 147 5.70 3.26 -10.77
CA GLY A 147 6.00 2.07 -9.98
C GLY A 147 6.09 0.76 -10.77
N LEU A 148 5.67 0.72 -12.04
CA LEU A 148 5.70 -0.46 -12.88
C LEU A 148 6.45 -0.20 -14.18
N ASN A 149 7.62 -0.80 -14.31
CA ASN A 149 8.43 -0.78 -15.52
C ASN A 149 8.10 -2.00 -16.40
N TYR A 150 8.09 -1.83 -17.71
CA TYR A 150 7.90 -2.93 -18.63
C TYR A 150 8.88 -2.86 -19.80
N LYS A 151 9.23 -4.03 -20.33
CA LYS A 151 10.02 -4.18 -21.55
C LYS A 151 9.36 -5.22 -22.43
N VAL A 152 9.19 -4.89 -23.70
CA VAL A 152 8.73 -5.83 -24.71
C VAL A 152 9.96 -6.42 -25.39
N ILE A 153 10.16 -7.75 -25.26
CA ILE A 153 11.30 -8.48 -25.83
C ILE A 153 10.73 -9.61 -26.68
N ASP A 154 10.96 -9.57 -28.00
CA ASP A 154 10.53 -10.62 -28.95
C ASP A 154 9.05 -11.05 -28.81
N GLY A 155 8.16 -10.07 -28.57
CA GLY A 155 6.73 -10.31 -28.40
C GLY A 155 6.31 -10.82 -27.02
N GLN A 156 7.25 -10.92 -26.07
CA GLN A 156 7.00 -11.19 -24.66
C GLN A 156 7.07 -9.90 -23.84
N VAL A 157 6.38 -9.86 -22.70
CA VAL A 157 6.37 -8.69 -21.82
C VAL A 157 7.05 -9.03 -20.51
N GLU A 158 8.19 -8.40 -20.25
CA GLU A 158 8.86 -8.42 -18.95
C GLU A 158 8.35 -7.23 -18.12
N LEU A 159 7.81 -7.51 -16.94
CA LEU A 159 7.37 -6.54 -15.95
C LEU A 159 8.37 -6.49 -14.80
N GLU A 160 8.73 -5.30 -14.36
CA GLU A 160 9.59 -5.06 -13.21
C GLU A 160 8.97 -3.98 -12.31
N TRP A 161 8.83 -4.28 -11.02
CA TRP A 161 8.42 -3.30 -10.02
C TRP A 161 9.27 -3.42 -8.76
N ALA A 162 9.35 -2.32 -8.03
CA ALA A 162 10.10 -2.25 -6.78
C ALA A 162 9.19 -1.72 -5.67
N THR A 163 9.23 -2.39 -4.53
CA THR A 163 8.60 -1.98 -3.29
C THR A 163 9.66 -1.44 -2.34
N LYS A 164 9.31 -0.44 -1.53
CA LYS A 164 10.24 0.16 -0.55
C LYS A 164 10.08 -0.41 0.86
N GLN A 165 8.89 -0.89 1.18
CA GLN A 165 8.54 -1.43 2.47
C GLN A 165 7.33 -2.34 2.30
N GLU A 166 7.44 -3.56 2.84
CA GLU A 166 6.40 -4.59 2.78
C GLU A 166 6.05 -4.99 4.21
N ARG A 167 5.02 -4.37 4.79
CA ARG A 167 4.58 -4.70 6.16
C ARG A 167 3.45 -5.70 6.06
N ASN A 168 3.69 -6.91 6.59
CA ASN A 168 2.71 -8.00 6.65
C ASN A 168 2.28 -8.56 5.27
N THR A 169 2.96 -8.18 4.19
CA THR A 169 2.71 -8.65 2.84
C THR A 169 3.02 -10.14 2.68
N ALA A 170 2.09 -10.92 2.13
CA ALA A 170 2.30 -12.32 1.76
C ALA A 170 2.98 -12.43 0.38
N GLY A 171 2.55 -11.58 -0.57
CA GLY A 171 3.12 -11.54 -1.91
C GLY A 171 2.27 -10.73 -2.89
N PHE A 172 2.50 -10.97 -4.17
CA PHE A 172 1.89 -10.20 -5.26
C PHE A 172 1.14 -11.08 -6.26
N ILE A 173 0.09 -10.50 -6.84
CA ILE A 173 -0.71 -11.11 -7.92
C ILE A 173 -0.59 -10.21 -9.15
N VAL A 174 -0.19 -10.82 -10.26
CA VAL A 174 -0.10 -10.16 -11.56
C VAL A 174 -1.40 -10.42 -12.33
N LYS A 175 -2.07 -9.34 -12.72
CA LYS A 175 -3.31 -9.35 -13.47
C LYS A 175 -3.13 -8.65 -14.81
N ARG A 176 -3.82 -9.14 -15.83
CA ARG A 176 -3.81 -8.57 -17.18
C ARG A 176 -5.23 -8.40 -17.70
N ARG A 177 -5.49 -7.29 -18.38
CA ARG A 177 -6.69 -7.06 -19.19
C ARG A 177 -6.33 -6.50 -20.55
N PRO A 178 -7.10 -6.76 -21.61
CA PRO A 178 -6.96 -6.01 -22.85
C PRO A 178 -7.43 -4.56 -22.64
N ALA A 179 -6.79 -3.60 -23.32
CA ALA A 179 -7.00 -2.16 -23.08
C ALA A 179 -8.46 -1.67 -23.21
N LYS A 180 -9.31 -2.43 -23.91
CA LYS A 180 -10.73 -2.11 -24.18
C LYS A 180 -11.73 -2.83 -23.28
N THR A 181 -11.26 -3.60 -22.32
CA THR A 181 -12.11 -4.40 -21.41
C THR A 181 -11.82 -4.00 -19.96
N GLU A 182 -12.81 -4.16 -19.08
CA GLU A 182 -12.70 -3.81 -17.66
C GLU A 182 -12.29 -5.00 -16.78
N GLU A 183 -12.51 -6.22 -17.27
CA GLU A 183 -12.24 -7.46 -16.53
C GLU A 183 -10.76 -7.85 -16.58
N PHE A 184 -10.18 -8.07 -15.40
CA PHE A 184 -8.80 -8.51 -15.23
C PHE A 184 -8.74 -10.03 -15.06
N THR A 185 -7.86 -10.66 -15.82
CA THR A 185 -7.50 -12.07 -15.66
C THR A 185 -6.22 -12.19 -14.84
N THR A 186 -6.22 -13.03 -13.80
CA THR A 186 -5.02 -13.37 -13.03
C THR A 186 -4.11 -14.24 -13.87
N LEU A 187 -2.86 -13.81 -14.05
CA LEU A 187 -1.83 -14.58 -14.77
C LEU A 187 -0.99 -15.42 -13.82
N ALA A 188 -0.53 -14.79 -12.74
CA ALA A 188 0.31 -15.42 -11.75
C ALA A 188 -0.03 -14.87 -10.36
N SER A 189 -0.02 -15.75 -9.37
CA SER A 189 -0.16 -15.45 -7.96
C SER A 189 1.12 -15.82 -7.21
N TYR A 190 1.35 -15.24 -6.04
CA TYR A 190 2.42 -15.66 -5.13
C TYR A 190 2.29 -17.12 -4.67
N GLU A 191 1.09 -17.70 -4.76
CA GLU A 191 0.84 -19.11 -4.46
C GLU A 191 1.35 -20.04 -5.57
N ASP A 192 1.20 -19.60 -6.83
CA ASP A 192 1.57 -20.38 -8.01
C ASP A 192 3.03 -20.14 -8.41
N TRP A 193 3.55 -18.93 -8.17
CA TRP A 193 4.88 -18.48 -8.58
C TRP A 193 5.67 -17.94 -7.38
N GLY A 194 6.59 -18.78 -6.88
CA GLY A 194 7.42 -18.47 -5.71
C GLY A 194 8.16 -17.12 -5.75
N PRO A 195 8.69 -16.63 -6.89
CA PRO A 195 9.33 -15.33 -6.97
C PRO A 195 8.43 -14.11 -6.68
N LEU A 196 7.10 -14.28 -6.63
CA LEU A 196 6.15 -13.23 -6.25
C LEU A 196 5.82 -13.20 -4.76
N SER A 197 6.41 -14.12 -3.97
CA SER A 197 6.31 -14.04 -2.51
C SER A 197 7.13 -12.85 -1.98
N SER A 198 6.66 -12.24 -0.89
CA SER A 198 7.32 -11.08 -0.28
C SER A 198 8.80 -11.37 0.05
N GLN A 199 9.68 -10.44 -0.29
CA GLN A 199 11.12 -10.50 -0.02
C GLN A 199 11.47 -9.99 1.40
N GLY A 200 10.48 -9.51 2.16
CA GLY A 200 10.63 -9.09 3.56
C GLY A 200 10.40 -7.58 3.77
N ALA A 201 10.56 -7.15 5.03
CA ALA A 201 10.12 -5.82 5.48
C ALA A 201 10.77 -4.63 4.76
N ASP A 202 11.97 -4.81 4.22
CA ASP A 202 12.73 -3.77 3.52
C ASP A 202 12.30 -3.61 2.04
N GLY A 203 11.31 -4.37 1.59
CA GLY A 203 10.87 -4.38 0.19
C GLY A 203 11.85 -5.08 -0.74
N GLY A 204 11.46 -5.20 -2.00
CA GLY A 204 12.17 -6.00 -2.99
C GLY A 204 11.97 -5.51 -4.41
N ILE A 205 12.74 -6.10 -5.32
CA ILE A 205 12.55 -5.93 -6.77
C ILE A 205 12.01 -7.24 -7.31
N TYR A 206 10.89 -7.14 -8.02
CA TYR A 206 10.17 -8.28 -8.57
C TYR A 206 10.17 -8.20 -10.08
N ARG A 207 10.24 -9.37 -10.71
CA ARG A 207 10.20 -9.53 -12.15
C ARG A 207 9.25 -10.64 -12.55
N TYR A 208 8.47 -10.38 -13.58
CA TYR A 208 7.57 -11.36 -14.16
C TYR A 208 7.65 -11.29 -15.68
N LEU A 209 7.79 -12.45 -16.32
CA LEU A 209 7.81 -12.58 -17.77
C LEU A 209 6.49 -13.20 -18.24
N ASP A 210 5.75 -12.46 -19.06
CA ASP A 210 4.53 -12.96 -19.71
C ASP A 210 4.85 -13.43 -21.14
N GLU A 211 4.90 -14.75 -21.31
CA GLU A 211 5.11 -15.40 -22.61
C GLU A 211 3.80 -15.61 -23.39
N THR A 212 2.64 -15.41 -22.75
CA THR A 212 1.32 -15.74 -23.32
C THR A 212 0.66 -14.56 -24.04
N VAL A 213 1.34 -13.42 -24.09
CA VAL A 213 0.80 -12.17 -24.62
C VAL A 213 0.78 -12.20 -26.15
N SER A 214 -0.33 -11.73 -26.73
CA SER A 214 -0.45 -11.53 -28.18
C SER A 214 -0.24 -10.06 -28.54
N PRO A 215 0.09 -9.73 -29.80
CA PRO A 215 0.19 -8.34 -30.24
C PRO A 215 -1.09 -7.55 -29.95
N GLY A 216 -0.92 -6.29 -29.52
CA GLY A 216 -2.00 -5.37 -29.15
C GLY A 216 -1.79 -4.65 -27.81
N GLY A 217 -2.78 -3.83 -27.45
CA GLY A 217 -2.78 -3.05 -26.22
C GLY A 217 -3.30 -3.84 -25.01
N TRP A 218 -2.47 -3.96 -24.00
CA TRP A 218 -2.74 -4.64 -22.73
C TRP A 218 -2.53 -3.72 -21.55
N VAL A 219 -3.21 -4.01 -20.46
CA VAL A 219 -3.07 -3.29 -19.21
C VAL A 219 -2.76 -4.30 -18.13
N TYR A 220 -1.59 -4.13 -17.51
CA TYR A 220 -1.12 -4.95 -16.42
C TYR A 220 -1.33 -4.23 -15.11
N ARG A 221 -1.78 -4.97 -14.10
CA ARG A 221 -1.98 -4.48 -12.74
C ARG A 221 -1.35 -5.44 -11.76
N ILE A 222 -0.70 -4.87 -10.76
CA ILE A 222 -0.10 -5.62 -9.66
C ILE A 222 -0.93 -5.37 -8.42
N THR A 223 -1.43 -6.44 -7.83
CA THR A 223 -2.15 -6.42 -6.56
C THR A 223 -1.25 -7.02 -5.49
N GLU A 224 -1.03 -6.29 -4.42
CA GLU A 224 -0.40 -6.77 -3.20
C GLU A 224 -1.43 -7.53 -2.35
N CYS A 225 -1.03 -8.69 -1.82
CA CYS A 225 -1.82 -9.49 -0.89
C CYS A 225 -1.17 -9.45 0.49
N ASP A 226 -1.93 -8.98 1.48
CA ASP A 226 -1.55 -9.02 2.89
C ASP A 226 -1.69 -10.43 3.48
N ALA A 227 -0.97 -10.74 4.55
CA ALA A 227 -1.09 -12.03 5.26
C ALA A 227 -2.51 -12.26 5.83
N SER A 228 -3.28 -11.18 5.99
CA SER A 228 -4.69 -11.22 6.40
C SER A 228 -5.65 -11.56 5.23
N GLY A 229 -5.15 -11.69 4.00
CA GLY A 229 -5.96 -11.92 2.79
C GLY A 229 -6.57 -10.65 2.19
N ASN A 230 -6.16 -9.47 2.65
CA ASN A 230 -6.58 -8.21 2.05
C ASN A 230 -5.77 -7.95 0.76
N ASN A 231 -6.45 -7.44 -0.26
CA ASN A 231 -5.87 -7.16 -1.56
C ASN A 231 -5.85 -5.65 -1.80
N ALA A 232 -4.66 -5.11 -2.08
CA ALA A 232 -4.47 -3.71 -2.43
C ALA A 232 -3.80 -3.60 -3.80
N ASP A 233 -4.37 -2.81 -4.71
CA ASP A 233 -3.74 -2.59 -6.01
C ASP A 233 -2.58 -1.61 -5.85
N LEU A 234 -1.38 -2.00 -6.31
CA LEU A 234 -0.13 -1.25 -6.10
C LEU A 234 0.17 -0.33 -7.27
N CYS A 235 0.16 -0.88 -8.49
CA CYS A 235 0.52 -0.16 -9.69
C CYS A 235 -0.14 -0.77 -10.93
N GLN A 236 -0.20 0.02 -11.99
CA GLN A 236 -0.81 -0.35 -13.26
C GLN A 236 -0.06 0.32 -14.42
N CYS A 237 0.09 -0.37 -15.55
CA CYS A 237 0.69 0.18 -16.76
C CYS A 237 -0.05 -0.28 -18.01
N LEU A 238 -0.15 0.60 -19.01
CA LEU A 238 -0.56 0.23 -20.36
C LEU A 238 0.69 -0.18 -21.15
N VAL A 239 0.62 -1.39 -21.73
CA VAL A 239 1.67 -1.97 -22.56
C VAL A 239 1.09 -2.17 -23.96
N ASP A 240 1.77 -1.64 -24.96
CA ASP A 240 1.42 -1.86 -26.36
C ASP A 240 2.45 -2.81 -26.99
N VAL A 241 2.01 -4.03 -27.30
CA VAL A 241 2.84 -5.05 -27.92
C VAL A 241 2.71 -4.91 -29.43
N GLN A 242 3.71 -4.28 -30.05
CA GLN A 242 3.74 -4.10 -31.50
C GLN A 242 4.05 -5.41 -32.24
N THR A 243 3.56 -5.51 -33.47
CA THR A 243 3.96 -6.60 -34.36
C THR A 243 5.39 -6.38 -34.86
N GLU A 244 6.11 -7.47 -35.22
CA GLU A 244 7.46 -7.36 -35.79
C GLU A 244 7.49 -6.48 -37.05
N GLU A 245 6.41 -6.45 -37.84
CA GLU A 245 6.32 -5.65 -39.06
C GLU A 245 6.28 -4.14 -38.75
N GLU A 246 5.54 -3.73 -37.73
CA GLU A 246 5.46 -2.34 -37.29
C GLU A 246 6.79 -1.87 -36.70
N GLN A 247 7.43 -2.71 -35.88
CA GLN A 247 8.72 -2.39 -35.27
C GLN A 247 9.82 -2.25 -36.35
N ARG A 248 9.85 -3.16 -37.34
CA ARG A 248 10.75 -3.05 -38.50
C ARG A 248 10.44 -1.82 -39.34
N GLY A 249 9.17 -1.52 -39.57
CA GLY A 249 8.72 -0.33 -40.29
C GLY A 249 9.21 0.97 -39.65
N ALA A 250 9.08 1.07 -38.32
CA ALA A 250 9.55 2.23 -37.55
C ALA A 250 11.07 2.41 -37.63
N ILE A 251 11.84 1.31 -37.51
CA ILE A 251 13.31 1.35 -37.64
C ILE A 251 13.71 1.79 -39.06
N ILE A 252 13.11 1.20 -40.09
CA ILE A 252 13.40 1.55 -41.49
C ILE A 252 13.06 3.02 -41.76
N ALA A 253 11.91 3.48 -41.31
CA ALA A 253 11.51 4.89 -41.44
C ALA A 253 12.50 5.81 -40.71
N GLY A 254 12.89 5.49 -39.48
CA GLY A 254 13.86 6.25 -38.70
C GLY A 254 15.22 6.37 -39.37
N VAL A 255 15.76 5.25 -39.89
CA VAL A 255 17.01 5.25 -40.66
C VAL A 255 16.86 6.08 -41.95
N GLY A 256 15.74 5.94 -42.66
CA GLY A 256 15.44 6.73 -43.86
C GLY A 256 15.42 8.24 -43.59
N PHE A 257 14.74 8.65 -42.52
CA PHE A 257 14.70 10.06 -42.09
C PHE A 257 16.08 10.58 -41.67
N ALA A 258 16.87 9.79 -40.95
CA ALA A 258 18.23 10.19 -40.56
C ALA A 258 19.13 10.42 -41.77
N VAL A 259 19.10 9.49 -42.75
CA VAL A 259 19.87 9.63 -44.00
C VAL A 259 19.40 10.85 -44.79
N PHE A 260 18.09 11.05 -44.91
CA PHE A 260 17.53 12.22 -45.60
C PHE A 260 17.91 13.53 -44.92
N ALA A 261 17.86 13.60 -43.59
CA ALA A 261 18.24 14.79 -42.83
C ALA A 261 19.72 15.14 -43.03
N ILE A 262 20.62 14.14 -43.03
CA ILE A 262 22.04 14.33 -43.32
C ILE A 262 22.22 14.87 -44.74
N ALA A 263 21.55 14.26 -45.73
CA ALA A 263 21.62 14.72 -47.12
C ALA A 263 21.10 16.17 -47.28
N ALA A 264 20.03 16.53 -46.58
CA ALA A 264 19.47 17.88 -46.59
C ALA A 264 20.41 18.90 -45.92
N VAL A 265 21.10 18.54 -44.83
CA VAL A 265 22.12 19.40 -44.20
C VAL A 265 23.31 19.59 -45.14
N VAL A 266 23.80 18.52 -45.76
CA VAL A 266 24.93 18.60 -46.73
C VAL A 266 24.54 19.44 -47.94
N ALA A 267 23.33 19.23 -48.50
CA ALA A 267 22.82 20.02 -49.61
C ALA A 267 22.61 21.49 -49.21
N GLY A 268 22.12 21.76 -47.99
CA GLY A 268 21.96 23.10 -47.46
C GLY A 268 23.28 23.85 -47.33
N ILE A 269 24.34 23.19 -46.84
CA ILE A 269 25.69 23.76 -46.78
C ILE A 269 26.26 23.96 -48.20
N ALA A 270 26.07 23.00 -49.11
CA ALA A 270 26.61 23.07 -50.46
C ALA A 270 25.90 24.10 -51.36
N LEU A 271 24.62 24.38 -51.09
CA LEU A 271 23.79 25.34 -51.85
C LEU A 271 23.71 26.71 -51.19
N ASP A 272 24.40 26.94 -50.06
CA ASP A 272 24.50 28.27 -49.44
C ASP A 272 25.38 29.19 -50.29
N PRO A 273 24.83 30.25 -50.90
CA PRO A 273 25.58 31.16 -51.76
C PRO A 273 26.54 32.07 -51.00
N MET A 274 26.52 32.09 -49.65
CA MET A 274 27.44 32.89 -48.83
C MET A 274 28.63 32.11 -48.25
N GLY A 275 28.76 30.81 -48.56
CA GLY A 275 29.96 30.03 -48.31
C GLY A 275 30.09 29.52 -46.86
N GLY A 276 30.00 28.21 -46.71
CA GLY A 276 30.74 27.54 -45.65
C GLY A 276 32.24 27.62 -45.97
N TYR A 277 32.93 28.55 -45.31
CA TYR A 277 34.35 28.98 -45.48
C TYR A 277 34.67 29.86 -46.70
#